data_AF-A0A925Q178-F1
#
_entry.id   AF-A0A925Q178-F1
#
_cell.length_a   1.000
_cell.length_b   1.000
_cell.length_c   1.000
_cell.angle_alpha   90.00
_cell.angle_beta   90.00
_cell.angle_gamma   90.00
#
_symmetry.space_group_name_H-M   'P 1'
#
loop_
_entity.id
_entity.type
_entity.pdbx_description
1 polymer ?
#
loop_
_entity_poly.entity_id
_entity_poly.type
_entity_poly.pdbx_seq_one_letter_code
_entity_poly.pdbx_strand_id
1 'polypeptide(L)'
;MRRIAVACMAFTAYANAQPCKLPGERIQWAADYCMARLETDDEIAAGECIGEEMGRKFKDACAAKVHAKTAMCRLAIARGQRHDGVDACVRDPAFVGSTVRNGGVGGRAR
;
A
#
# COMPACT_ATOMS: atom_id res chain seq x y z
N MET A 1 -50.87 34.79 13.21
CA MET A 1 -49.78 34.59 12.22
C MET A 1 -48.45 34.42 12.95
N ARG A 2 -47.76 33.29 12.78
CA ARG A 2 -46.29 33.12 12.62
C ARG A 2 -45.89 31.66 12.86
N ARG A 3 -45.45 30.98 11.80
CA ARG A 3 -44.89 29.62 11.79
C ARG A 3 -43.38 29.75 11.96
N ILE A 4 -42.79 29.06 12.94
CA ILE A 4 -41.33 28.98 13.13
C ILE A 4 -40.83 27.78 12.34
N ALA A 5 -40.01 28.03 11.32
CA ALA A 5 -39.35 26.99 10.53
C ALA A 5 -38.07 26.55 11.26
N VAL A 6 -37.97 25.26 11.59
CA VAL A 6 -36.75 24.65 12.15
C VAL A 6 -35.88 24.20 10.99
N ALA A 7 -34.78 24.93 10.74
CA ALA A 7 -33.78 24.56 9.76
C ALA A 7 -32.89 23.43 10.32
N CYS A 8 -33.07 22.22 9.81
CA CYS A 8 -32.24 21.07 10.11
C CYS A 8 -30.89 21.24 9.38
N MET A 9 -29.84 21.68 10.09
CA MET A 9 -28.47 21.71 9.54
C MET A 9 -27.92 20.28 9.53
N ALA A 10 -27.86 19.68 8.34
CA ALA A 10 -27.17 18.42 8.12
C ALA A 10 -25.66 18.63 8.26
N PHE A 11 -25.08 18.13 9.35
CA PHE A 11 -23.62 18.00 9.50
C PHE A 11 -23.12 16.95 8.52
N THR A 12 -22.55 17.37 7.40
CA THR A 12 -21.76 16.51 6.52
C THR A 12 -20.40 16.29 7.17
N ALA A 13 -20.24 15.14 7.83
CA ALA A 13 -18.94 14.70 8.33
C ALA A 13 -18.05 14.31 7.13
N TYR A 14 -17.21 15.24 6.66
CA TYR A 14 -16.10 14.92 5.78
C TYR A 14 -15.04 14.17 6.59
N ALA A 15 -15.10 12.84 6.54
CA ALA A 15 -14.02 11.98 7.00
C ALA A 15 -12.79 12.27 6.13
N ASN A 16 -11.94 13.19 6.59
CA ASN A 16 -10.64 13.46 5.98
C ASN A 16 -9.75 12.24 6.24
N ALA A 17 -9.73 11.31 5.28
CA ALA A 17 -8.75 10.24 5.25
C ALA A 17 -7.37 10.91 5.18
N GLN A 18 -6.60 10.84 6.27
CA GLN A 18 -5.25 11.37 6.25
C GLN A 18 -4.45 10.70 5.13
N PRO A 19 -3.70 11.47 4.32
CA PRO A 19 -2.93 10.90 3.23
C PRO A 19 -1.96 9.86 3.79
N CYS A 20 -1.96 8.67 3.17
CA CYS A 20 -1.14 7.56 3.61
C CYS A 20 0.34 7.94 3.54
N LYS A 21 1.09 7.74 4.63
CA LYS A 21 2.54 8.02 4.68
C LYS A 21 3.39 7.14 3.75
N LEU A 22 2.84 6.02 3.27
CA LEU A 22 3.54 5.16 2.32
C LEU A 22 3.44 5.74 0.89
N PRO A 23 4.57 5.94 0.19
CA PRO A 23 4.58 6.44 -1.17
C PRO A 23 3.97 5.41 -2.12
N GLY A 24 3.72 5.83 -3.37
CA GLY A 24 3.25 4.95 -4.43
C GLY A 24 1.82 4.44 -4.26
N GLU A 25 1.36 3.77 -5.31
CA GLU A 25 0.03 3.21 -5.45
C GLU A 25 -0.06 1.79 -4.88
N ARG A 26 -1.28 1.37 -4.55
CA ARG A 26 -1.54 0.01 -4.03
C ARG A 26 -0.97 -1.08 -4.94
N ILE A 27 -1.15 -0.95 -6.25
CA ILE A 27 -0.71 -1.95 -7.23
C ILE A 27 0.82 -2.09 -7.26
N GLN A 28 1.56 -1.01 -7.03
CA GLN A 28 3.03 -1.02 -7.01
C GLN A 28 3.54 -1.81 -5.81
N TRP A 29 2.94 -1.61 -4.64
CA TRP A 29 3.26 -2.39 -3.44
C TRP A 29 2.88 -3.86 -3.58
N ALA A 30 1.75 -4.17 -4.23
CA ALA A 30 1.36 -5.54 -4.52
C ALA A 30 2.36 -6.22 -5.47
N ALA A 31 2.78 -5.51 -6.53
CA ALA A 31 3.78 -5.99 -7.48
C ALA A 31 5.12 -6.29 -6.79
N ASP A 32 5.67 -5.33 -6.03
CA ASP A 32 6.92 -5.51 -5.30
C ASP A 32 6.86 -6.67 -4.31
N TYR A 33 5.76 -6.83 -3.58
CA TYR A 33 5.56 -7.97 -2.68
C TYR A 33 5.52 -9.30 -3.44
N CYS A 34 4.75 -9.38 -4.52
CA CYS A 34 4.58 -10.61 -5.29
C CYS A 34 5.86 -11.04 -5.99
N MET A 35 6.57 -10.09 -6.60
CA MET A 35 7.90 -10.31 -7.18
C MET A 35 8.90 -10.77 -6.11
N ALA A 36 8.93 -10.11 -4.95
CA ALA A 36 9.76 -10.56 -3.84
C ALA A 36 9.39 -11.97 -3.36
N ARG A 37 8.10 -12.29 -3.22
CA ARG A 37 7.61 -13.59 -2.76
C ARG A 37 7.99 -14.71 -3.73
N LEU A 38 7.88 -14.47 -5.04
CA LEU A 38 8.13 -15.45 -6.09
C LEU A 38 9.59 -15.47 -6.56
N GLU A 39 10.43 -14.55 -6.07
CA GLU A 39 11.84 -14.42 -6.45
C GLU A 39 12.00 -14.19 -7.98
N THR A 40 11.13 -13.34 -8.52
CA THR A 40 11.14 -12.92 -9.93
C THR A 40 11.22 -11.40 -10.02
N ASP A 41 11.76 -10.89 -11.11
CA ASP A 41 11.71 -9.48 -11.51
C ASP A 41 10.68 -9.22 -12.63
N ASP A 42 10.00 -10.25 -13.10
CA ASP A 42 8.96 -10.18 -14.13
C ASP A 42 7.56 -10.05 -13.51
N GLU A 43 6.91 -8.92 -13.77
CA GLU A 43 5.54 -8.63 -13.30
C GLU A 43 4.50 -9.54 -13.96
N ILE A 44 4.77 -10.03 -15.18
CA ILE A 44 3.89 -10.98 -15.87
C ILE A 44 3.90 -12.33 -15.14
N ALA A 45 5.09 -12.81 -14.77
CA ALA A 45 5.23 -14.02 -13.95
C ALA A 45 4.57 -13.86 -12.57
N ALA A 46 4.58 -12.64 -12.01
CA ALA A 46 3.91 -12.33 -10.75
C ALA A 46 2.39 -12.06 -10.89
N GLY A 47 1.83 -12.09 -12.10
CA GLY A 47 0.49 -11.59 -12.41
C GLY A 47 -0.64 -12.24 -11.60
N GLU A 48 -0.59 -13.55 -11.38
CA GLU A 48 -1.58 -14.26 -10.55
C GLU A 48 -1.57 -13.75 -9.11
N CYS A 49 -0.39 -13.67 -8.49
CA CYS A 49 -0.22 -13.13 -7.14
C CYS A 49 -0.70 -11.67 -7.05
N ILE A 50 -0.37 -10.84 -8.05
CA ILE A 50 -0.82 -9.44 -8.09
C ILE A 50 -2.35 -9.38 -8.16
N GLY A 51 -2.97 -10.22 -8.99
CA GLY A 51 -4.41 -10.35 -9.09
C GLY A 51 -5.06 -10.71 -7.75
N GLU A 52 -4.52 -11.69 -7.04
CA GLU A 52 -4.97 -12.08 -5.70
C GLU A 52 -4.87 -10.90 -4.71
N GLU A 53 -3.71 -10.25 -4.64
CA GLU A 53 -3.47 -9.12 -3.72
C GLU A 53 -4.36 -7.91 -4.04
N MET A 54 -4.68 -7.68 -5.32
CA MET A 54 -5.62 -6.65 -5.75
C MET A 54 -7.08 -7.02 -5.47
N GLY A 55 -7.43 -8.31 -5.50
CA GLY A 55 -8.75 -8.83 -5.14
C GLY A 55 -9.05 -8.80 -3.63
N ARG A 56 -8.02 -8.75 -2.77
CA ARG A 56 -8.18 -8.66 -1.32
C ARG A 56 -8.92 -7.37 -0.91
N LYS A 57 -9.84 -7.50 0.04
CA LYS A 57 -10.59 -6.38 0.61
C LYS A 57 -9.82 -5.77 1.79
N PHE A 58 -9.59 -4.47 1.70
CA PHE A 58 -9.02 -3.65 2.78
C PHE A 58 -9.95 -2.49 3.08
N LYS A 59 -9.87 -1.95 4.30
CA LYS A 59 -10.65 -0.77 4.71
C LYS A 59 -10.41 0.45 3.81
N ASP A 60 -9.18 0.59 3.34
CA ASP A 60 -8.72 1.69 2.49
C ASP A 60 -7.42 1.28 1.77
N ALA A 61 -6.99 2.11 0.82
CA ALA A 61 -5.75 1.88 0.07
C ALA A 61 -4.50 1.90 0.96
N CYS A 62 -4.50 2.66 2.05
CA CYS A 62 -3.34 2.73 2.95
C CYS A 62 -3.14 1.40 3.69
N ALA A 63 -4.21 0.78 4.17
CA ALA A 63 -4.20 -0.52 4.79
C ALA A 63 -3.67 -1.61 3.84
N ALA A 64 -4.03 -1.54 2.55
CA ALA A 64 -3.49 -2.42 1.54
C ALA A 64 -1.97 -2.24 1.34
N LYS A 65 -1.49 -0.99 1.28
CA LYS A 65 -0.04 -0.69 1.17
C LYS A 65 0.73 -1.14 2.40
N VAL A 66 0.19 -0.90 3.60
CA VAL A 66 0.78 -1.36 4.87
C VAL A 66 0.85 -2.88 4.90
N HIS A 67 -0.20 -3.58 4.47
CA HIS A 67 -0.21 -5.04 4.38
C HIS A 67 0.96 -5.57 3.53
N ALA A 68 1.09 -5.08 2.30
CA ALA A 68 2.16 -5.48 1.40
C ALA A 68 3.55 -5.13 1.97
N LYS A 69 3.75 -3.93 2.51
CA LYS A 69 5.03 -3.56 3.16
C LYS A 69 5.37 -4.48 4.33
N THR A 70 4.40 -4.79 5.19
CA THR A 70 4.60 -5.71 6.32
C THR A 70 4.98 -7.11 5.81
N ALA A 71 4.33 -7.60 4.76
CA ALA A 71 4.66 -8.90 4.17
C ALA A 71 6.06 -8.92 3.56
N MET A 72 6.46 -7.85 2.84
CA MET A 72 7.82 -7.69 2.34
C MET A 72 8.87 -7.64 3.46
N CYS A 73 8.59 -6.91 4.54
CA CYS A 73 9.48 -6.86 5.69
C CYS A 73 9.69 -8.25 6.32
N ARG A 74 8.62 -9.03 6.45
CA ARG A 74 8.71 -10.42 6.94
C ARG A 74 9.56 -11.29 6.02
N LEU A 75 9.39 -11.18 4.69
CA LEU A 75 10.20 -11.90 3.71
C LEU A 75 11.68 -11.51 3.81
N ALA A 76 11.99 -10.22 3.88
CA ALA A 76 13.36 -9.72 3.98
C ALA A 76 14.05 -10.21 5.25
N ILE A 77 13.35 -10.22 6.39
CA ILE A 77 13.87 -10.75 7.66
C ILE A 77 14.05 -12.27 7.58
N ALA A 78 13.06 -13.00 7.07
CA ALA A 78 13.14 -14.46 6.93
C ALA A 78 14.30 -14.91 6.03
N ARG A 79 14.66 -14.08 5.04
CA ARG A 79 15.80 -14.31 4.13
C ARG A 79 17.13 -13.75 4.65
N GLY A 80 17.16 -13.17 5.85
CA GLY A 80 18.37 -12.56 6.41
C GLY A 80 18.86 -11.29 5.71
N GLN A 81 18.04 -10.67 4.85
CA GLN A 81 18.34 -9.39 4.19
C GLN A 81 18.19 -8.21 5.13
N ARG A 82 17.43 -8.40 6.23
CA ARG A 82 17.30 -7.45 7.34
C ARG A 82 17.42 -8.19 8.66
N HIS A 83 18.00 -7.49 9.64
CA HIS A 83 18.20 -8.03 10.99
C HIS A 83 17.43 -7.25 12.06
N ASP A 84 16.78 -6.15 11.69
CA ASP A 84 15.85 -5.46 12.57
C ASP A 84 14.49 -6.17 12.60
N GLY A 85 13.67 -5.86 13.59
CA GLY A 85 12.32 -6.43 13.70
C GLY A 85 11.37 -5.89 12.61
N VAL A 86 10.28 -6.62 12.35
CA VAL A 86 9.25 -6.26 11.35
C VAL A 86 8.75 -4.83 11.55
N ASP A 87 8.51 -4.44 12.80
CA ASP A 87 8.03 -3.10 13.16
C ASP A 87 9.01 -1.98 12.79
N ALA A 88 10.31 -2.23 12.94
CA ALA A 88 11.34 -1.28 12.54
C ALA A 88 11.38 -1.15 11.02
N CYS A 89 11.36 -2.27 10.29
CA CYS A 89 11.30 -2.29 8.83
C CYS A 89 10.04 -1.59 8.26
N VAL A 90 8.87 -1.79 8.86
CA VAL A 90 7.63 -1.13 8.40
C VAL A 90 7.70 0.39 8.58
N ARG A 91 8.33 0.87 9.66
CA ARG A 91 8.51 2.30 9.93
C ARG A 91 9.64 2.92 9.11
N ASP A 92 10.58 2.13 8.61
CA ASP A 92 11.70 2.59 7.78
C ASP A 92 11.19 3.14 6.43
N PRO A 93 11.27 4.46 6.17
CA PRO A 93 10.81 5.03 4.91
C PRO A 93 11.72 4.64 3.73
N ALA A 94 12.95 4.19 3.97
CA ALA A 94 13.88 3.78 2.93
C ALA A 94 13.65 2.33 2.46
N PHE A 95 12.92 1.52 3.23
CA PHE A 95 12.53 0.18 2.80
C PHE A 95 11.33 0.26 1.84
N VAL A 96 11.64 0.33 0.55
CA VAL A 96 10.69 0.37 -0.56
C VAL A 96 11.16 -0.56 -1.68
N GLY A 97 10.20 -1.26 -2.30
CA GLY A 97 10.47 -2.07 -3.48
C GLY A 97 10.75 -1.23 -4.73
N SER A 98 11.14 -1.91 -5.80
CA SER A 98 11.60 -1.28 -7.04
C SER A 98 10.47 -0.57 -7.78
N THR A 99 9.28 -1.17 -7.86
CA THR A 99 8.13 -0.60 -8.55
C THR A 99 7.64 0.65 -7.84
N VAL A 100 7.57 0.63 -6.50
CA VAL A 100 7.23 1.82 -5.69
C VAL A 100 8.27 2.91 -5.86
N ARG A 101 9.57 2.57 -5.80
CA ARG A 101 10.68 3.53 -5.93
C ARG A 101 10.68 4.22 -7.29
N ASN A 102 10.37 3.49 -8.35
CA ASN A 102 10.38 3.98 -9.72
C ASN A 102 9.05 4.63 -10.15
N GLY A 103 8.02 4.61 -9.30
CA GLY A 103 6.70 5.13 -9.62
C GLY A 103 5.93 4.31 -10.67
N GLY A 104 6.28 3.04 -10.88
CA GLY A 104 5.67 2.15 -11.86
C GLY A 104 6.64 1.14 -12.46
N VAL A 105 6.12 0.35 -13.39
CA VAL A 105 6.84 -0.70 -14.14
C VAL A 105 7.26 -0.16 -15.51
N GLY A 106 8.50 -0.42 -15.95
CA GLY A 106 9.02 0.05 -17.25
C GLY A 106 9.84 1.36 -17.25
N GLY A 107 10.61 1.62 -16.19
CA GLY A 107 11.37 2.86 -15.99
C GLY A 107 12.14 3.38 -17.22
N ARG A 108 11.61 4.43 -17.84
CA ARG A 108 12.43 5.60 -18.19
C ARG A 108 12.05 6.70 -17.21
N ALA A 109 12.93 6.94 -16.24
CA ALA A 109 12.90 8.16 -15.46
C ALA A 109 12.85 9.35 -16.43
N ARG A 110 11.85 10.21 -16.29
CA ARG A 110 11.91 11.58 -16.81
C ARG A 110 12.29 12.50 -15.66
#